data_AF-A0A6B3G949-F1
#
_entry.id   AF-A0A6B3G949-F1
#
_cell.length_a   1.000
_cell.length_b   1.000
_cell.length_c   1.000
_cell.angle_alpha   90.00
_cell.angle_beta   90.00
_cell.angle_gamma   90.00
#
_symmetry.space_group_name_H-M   'P 1'
#
loop_
_entity.id
_entity.type
_entity.pdbx_description
1 polymer ?
#
loop_
_entity_poly.entity_id
_entity_poly.type
_entity_poly.pdbx_seq_one_letter_code
_entity_poly.pdbx_strand_id
1 'polypeptide(L)'
;AGGAGCILPDLPVQESALWREHADKHGLATVFVVAPSSQDARLATITAAGSGFVYAASLMGVTGTRASVGAQAQDLVGRTRAT
;
A
#
# COMPACT_ATOMS: atom_id res chain seq x y z
N ALA A 1 10.94 -9.47 18.24
CA ALA A 1 11.41 -8.29 17.48
C ALA A 1 10.46 -7.08 17.56
N GLY A 2 9.19 -7.20 18.03
CA GLY A 2 8.36 -6.02 18.35
C GLY A 2 7.85 -5.20 17.16
N GLY A 3 7.85 -5.76 15.95
CA GLY A 3 7.32 -5.07 14.77
C GLY A 3 5.80 -4.88 14.81
N ALA A 4 5.31 -3.80 14.21
CA ALA A 4 3.88 -3.47 14.15
C ALA A 4 3.22 -3.84 12.80
N GLY A 5 4.01 -4.17 11.78
CA GLY A 5 3.52 -4.53 10.45
C GLY A 5 4.62 -4.85 9.45
N CYS A 6 4.22 -5.30 8.28
CA CYS A 6 5.14 -5.70 7.21
C CYS A 6 4.60 -5.26 5.83
N ILE A 7 5.53 -4.88 4.96
CA ILE A 7 5.31 -4.73 3.51
C ILE A 7 5.99 -5.92 2.84
N LEU A 8 5.23 -6.68 2.05
CA LEU A 8 5.73 -7.77 1.20
C LEU A 8 5.62 -7.34 -0.27
N PRO A 9 6.69 -6.80 -0.87
CA PRO A 9 6.63 -6.16 -2.20
C PRO A 9 6.09 -7.06 -3.30
N ASP A 10 6.42 -8.35 -3.25
CA ASP A 10 6.07 -9.32 -4.28
C ASP A 10 4.80 -10.12 -3.94
N LEU A 11 4.09 -9.79 -2.85
CA LEU A 11 2.84 -10.46 -2.48
C LEU A 11 1.63 -9.60 -2.88
N PRO A 12 0.96 -9.89 -4.01
CA PRO A 12 -0.21 -9.15 -4.42
C PRO A 12 -1.41 -9.41 -3.50
N VAL A 13 -2.35 -8.46 -3.44
CA VAL A 13 -3.54 -8.54 -2.56
C VAL A 13 -4.35 -9.82 -2.79
N GLN A 14 -4.42 -10.32 -4.02
CA GLN A 14 -5.14 -11.53 -4.41
C GLN A 14 -4.56 -12.81 -3.77
N GLU A 15 -3.26 -12.86 -3.54
CA GLU A 15 -2.54 -14.01 -2.99
C GLU A 15 -2.28 -13.86 -1.48
N SER A 16 -2.62 -12.70 -0.91
CA SER A 16 -2.26 -12.33 0.46
C SER A 16 -3.08 -12.99 1.56
N ALA A 17 -4.12 -13.77 1.25
CA ALA A 17 -5.08 -14.28 2.23
C ALA A 17 -4.41 -15.05 3.38
N LEU A 18 -3.55 -16.02 3.05
CA LEU A 18 -2.83 -16.83 4.04
C LEU A 18 -1.89 -15.97 4.89
N TRP A 19 -1.15 -15.05 4.27
CA TRP A 19 -0.29 -14.12 4.99
C TRP A 19 -1.08 -13.26 5.98
N ARG A 20 -2.19 -12.65 5.54
CA ARG A 20 -3.02 -11.77 6.37
C ARG A 20 -3.58 -12.52 7.57
N GLU A 21 -4.04 -13.75 7.38
CA GLU A 21 -4.51 -14.60 8.49
C GLU A 21 -3.41 -14.80 9.55
N HIS A 22 -2.19 -15.10 9.13
CA HIS A 22 -1.09 -15.28 10.08
C HIS A 22 -0.61 -13.95 10.67
N ALA A 23 -0.57 -12.88 9.89
CA ALA A 23 -0.17 -11.56 10.34
C ALA A 23 -1.11 -11.06 11.45
N ASP A 24 -2.42 -11.21 11.25
CA ASP A 24 -3.45 -10.84 12.23
C ASP A 24 -3.30 -11.61 13.55
N LYS A 25 -3.08 -12.93 13.49
CA LYS A 25 -2.80 -13.78 14.68
C LYS A 25 -1.59 -13.32 15.49
N HIS A 26 -0.64 -12.61 14.88
CA HIS A 26 0.56 -12.11 15.52
C HIS A 26 0.52 -10.59 15.78
N GLY A 27 -0.61 -9.94 15.54
CA GLY A 27 -0.76 -8.49 15.72
C GLY A 27 0.08 -7.66 14.73
N LEU A 28 0.37 -8.21 13.54
CA LEU A 28 1.13 -7.53 12.49
C LEU A 28 0.18 -6.95 11.45
N ALA A 29 0.32 -5.65 11.19
CA ALA A 29 -0.36 -5.01 10.07
C ALA A 29 0.17 -5.52 8.72
N THR A 30 -0.74 -5.77 7.77
CA THR A 30 -0.38 -6.07 6.38
C THR A 30 -0.49 -4.79 5.55
N VAL A 31 0.66 -4.22 5.22
CA VAL A 31 0.76 -2.94 4.51
C VAL A 31 0.98 -3.21 3.02
N PHE A 32 0.07 -2.70 2.20
CA PHE A 32 0.17 -2.78 0.74
C PHE A 32 0.68 -1.49 0.13
N VAL A 33 1.27 -1.63 -1.06
CA VAL A 33 1.76 -0.51 -1.87
C VAL A 33 0.76 -0.18 -2.97
N VAL A 34 0.45 1.11 -3.13
CA VAL A 34 -0.31 1.65 -4.26
C VAL A 34 0.56 2.63 -5.04
N ALA A 35 0.29 2.77 -6.34
CA ALA A 35 1.04 3.65 -7.23
C ALA A 35 0.07 4.51 -8.05
N PRO A 36 0.51 5.62 -8.69
CA PRO A 36 -0.37 6.48 -9.47
C PRO A 36 -1.11 5.76 -10.61
N SER A 37 -0.52 4.68 -11.13
CA SER A 37 -1.12 3.79 -12.14
C SER A 37 -2.21 2.86 -11.61
N SER A 38 -2.40 2.79 -10.29
CA SER A 38 -3.43 1.95 -9.68
C SER A 38 -4.82 2.51 -9.99
N GLN A 39 -5.69 1.65 -10.50
CA GLN A 39 -7.09 2.01 -10.76
C GLN A 39 -7.90 2.01 -9.46
N ASP A 40 -9.00 2.77 -9.42
CA ASP A 40 -9.81 2.94 -8.20
C ASP A 40 -10.34 1.62 -7.64
N ALA A 41 -10.77 0.69 -8.49
CA ALA A 41 -11.19 -0.65 -8.07
C ALA A 41 -10.09 -1.42 -7.34
N ARG A 42 -8.83 -1.25 -7.77
CA ARG A 42 -7.67 -1.86 -7.11
C ARG A 42 -7.34 -1.14 -5.80
N LEU A 43 -7.48 0.19 -5.74
CA LEU A 43 -7.32 0.94 -4.49
C LEU A 43 -8.31 0.44 -3.44
N ALA A 44 -9.60 0.33 -3.79
CA ALA A 44 -10.65 -0.16 -2.88
C ALA A 44 -10.38 -1.60 -2.41
N THR A 45 -9.91 -2.46 -3.31
CA THR A 45 -9.52 -3.84 -2.94
C THR A 45 -8.37 -3.84 -1.93
N ILE A 46 -7.36 -3.00 -2.16
CA ILE A 46 -6.17 -2.90 -1.30
C ILE A 46 -6.52 -2.32 0.07
N THR A 47 -7.31 -1.25 0.12
CA THR A 47 -7.69 -0.57 1.38
C THR A 47 -8.62 -1.44 2.22
N ALA A 48 -9.51 -2.21 1.59
CA ALA A 48 -10.35 -3.19 2.30
C ALA A 48 -9.55 -4.39 2.84
N ALA A 49 -8.46 -4.77 2.18
CA ALA A 49 -7.69 -5.95 2.54
C ALA A 49 -6.52 -5.70 3.50
N GLY A 50 -5.90 -4.52 3.43
CA GLY A 50 -4.74 -4.13 4.23
C GLY A 50 -5.12 -3.65 5.63
N SER A 51 -4.10 -3.47 6.47
CA SER A 51 -4.27 -2.93 7.82
C SER A 51 -3.11 -2.01 8.20
N GLY A 52 -3.30 -1.21 9.24
CA GLY A 52 -2.34 -0.19 9.67
C GLY A 52 -2.38 1.04 8.76
N PHE A 53 -1.68 0.98 7.62
CA PHE A 53 -1.64 2.07 6.65
C PHE A 53 -1.48 1.55 5.22
N VAL A 54 -1.68 2.43 4.23
CA VAL A 54 -1.38 2.16 2.82
C VAL A 54 -0.14 2.94 2.40
N TYR A 55 0.81 2.25 1.77
CA TYR A 55 2.03 2.87 1.26
C TYR A 55 1.79 3.42 -0.15
N ALA A 56 1.61 4.75 -0.27
CA ALA A 56 1.45 5.41 -1.56
C ALA A 56 2.82 5.77 -2.16
N ALA A 57 3.24 5.03 -3.18
CA ALA A 57 4.47 5.30 -3.91
C ALA A 57 4.33 6.59 -4.74
N SER A 58 5.24 7.55 -4.55
CA SER A 58 5.16 8.89 -5.15
C SER A 58 5.67 8.98 -6.59
N LEU A 59 6.29 7.93 -7.13
CA LEU A 59 6.97 7.94 -8.43
C LEU A 59 6.77 6.63 -9.19
N MET A 60 6.55 6.75 -10.50
CA MET A 60 6.75 5.68 -11.48
C MET A 60 8.16 5.86 -12.07
N GLY A 61 9.22 5.40 -11.39
CA GLY A 61 10.60 5.51 -11.85
C GLY A 61 11.64 5.49 -10.73
N VAL A 62 12.92 5.25 -11.09
CA VAL A 62 14.07 5.19 -10.18
C VAL A 62 14.13 6.39 -9.22
N THR A 63 14.53 6.12 -7.99
CA THR A 63 14.76 7.08 -6.90
C THR A 63 15.83 8.10 -7.27
N GLY A 64 15.45 9.10 -8.08
CA GLY A 64 16.23 10.30 -8.34
C GLY A 64 15.72 11.44 -7.48
N THR A 65 16.64 12.23 -6.92
CA THR A 65 16.38 13.36 -6.02
C THR A 65 15.62 14.48 -6.76
N ARG A 66 14.28 14.38 -6.86
CA ARG A 66 13.43 15.51 -7.22
C ARG A 66 13.05 16.27 -5.95
N ALA A 67 13.23 17.59 -5.99
CA ALA A 67 13.02 18.49 -4.85
C ALA A 67 11.53 18.64 -4.44
N SER A 68 10.59 18.12 -5.23
CA SER A 68 9.15 18.22 -4.94
C SER A 68 8.42 16.89 -5.13
N VAL A 69 7.47 16.66 -4.23
CA VAL A 69 6.46 15.61 -4.37
C VAL A 69 5.52 16.04 -5.51
N GLY A 70 5.43 15.25 -6.58
CA GLY A 70 4.61 15.58 -7.73
C GLY A 70 3.11 15.54 -7.43
N ALA A 71 2.31 16.29 -8.18
CA ALA A 71 0.84 16.35 -8.03
C ALA A 71 0.16 14.96 -8.09
N GLN A 72 0.77 14.00 -8.79
CA GLN A 72 0.29 12.61 -8.86
C GLN A 72 0.29 11.88 -7.50
N ALA A 73 1.21 12.22 -6.60
CA ALA A 73 1.22 11.63 -5.26
C ALA A 73 0.08 12.19 -4.40
N GLN A 74 -0.21 13.49 -4.53
CA GLN A 74 -1.36 14.10 -3.86
C GLN A 74 -2.68 13.50 -4.37
N ASP A 75 -2.82 13.37 -5.69
CA ASP A 75 -3.99 12.72 -6.31
C ASP A 75 -4.15 11.27 -5.82
N LEU A 76 -3.07 10.47 -5.84
CA LEU A 76 -3.09 9.09 -5.36
C LEU A 76 -3.54 8.99 -3.90
N VAL A 77 -3.01 9.85 -3.01
CA VAL A 77 -3.43 9.88 -1.60
C VAL A 77 -4.91 10.27 -1.48
N GLY A 78 -5.36 11.26 -2.27
CA GLY A 78 -6.77 11.67 -2.30
C GLY A 78 -7.69 10.52 -2.71
N ARG A 79 -7.39 9.85 -3.82
CA ARG A 79 -8.14 8.70 -4.34
C ARG A 79 -8.12 7.51 -3.37
N THR A 80 -6.97 7.23 -2.75
CA THR A 80 -6.83 6.14 -1.77
C THR A 80 -7.65 6.41 -0.50
N ARG A 81 -7.79 7.67 -0.07
CA ARG A 81 -8.61 8.04 1.10
C ARG A 81 -10.12 8.03 0.81
N ALA A 82 -10.51 8.07 -0.46
CA ALA A 82 -11.90 8.13 -0.88
C ALA A 82 -12.55 6.73 -1.05
N THR A 83 -11.77 5.65 -0.90
CA THR A 83 -12.24 4.27 -0.98
C THR A 83 -12.95 3.82 0.28
#